data_AF-A0A949H766-F1
#
_entry.id   AF-A0A949H766-F1
#
_cell.length_a   1.000
_cell.length_b   1.000
_cell.length_c   1.000
_cell.angle_alpha   90.00
_cell.angle_beta   90.00
_cell.angle_gamma   90.00
#
_symmetry.space_group_name_H-M   'P 1'
#
loop_
_entity.id
_entity.type
_entity.pdbx_description
1 polymer ?
#
loop_
_entity_poly.entity_id
_entity_poly.type
_entity_poly.pdbx_seq_one_letter_code
_entity_poly.pdbx_strand_id
1 'polypeptide(L)'
;MAASNSTPAQKEAFAAALNAAMKARGLRPVDLIPITGSATRQAGQAAAQSWVAGKSEPLRAKVTELEQLLELEPGALSRHLGWLPVGAPPIPDLEAAVLADERLSEDQKVIVLGIITQFLGDQTVSD
;
A
#
# COMPACT_ATOMS: atom_id res chain seq x y z
N MET A 1 -3.26 16.68 -8.01
CA MET A 1 -2.30 16.63 -6.89
C MET A 1 -2.94 15.79 -5.79
N ALA A 2 -2.53 14.53 -5.61
CA ALA A 2 -3.07 13.72 -4.51
C ALA A 2 -2.43 14.21 -3.21
N ALA A 3 -3.24 14.68 -2.26
CA ALA A 3 -2.77 15.16 -0.97
C ALA A 3 -2.08 14.01 -0.21
N SER A 4 -0.86 14.25 0.23
CA SER A 4 -0.14 13.36 1.15
C SER A 4 -0.83 13.45 2.51
N ASN A 5 -1.60 12.41 2.88
CA ASN A 5 -2.33 12.35 4.15
C ASN A 5 -1.48 11.84 5.32
N SER A 6 -0.22 11.46 5.07
CA SER A 6 0.66 10.90 6.09
C SER A 6 1.46 11.98 6.81
N THR A 7 1.42 11.93 8.14
CA THR A 7 2.25 12.72 9.05
C THR A 7 3.75 12.42 8.87
N PRO A 8 4.66 13.32 9.31
CA PRO A 8 6.10 13.05 9.31
C PRO A 8 6.47 11.74 10.04
N ALA A 9 5.86 11.48 11.20
CA ALA A 9 6.09 10.24 11.96
C ALA A 9 5.69 8.97 11.18
N GLN A 10 4.61 9.04 10.40
CA GLN A 10 4.17 7.93 9.53
C GLN A 10 5.16 7.69 8.38
N LYS A 11 5.71 8.76 7.79
CA LYS A 11 6.73 8.66 6.73
C LYS A 11 8.04 8.09 7.25
N GLU A 12 8.43 8.47 8.47
CA GLU A 12 9.60 7.89 9.16
C GLU A 12 9.39 6.41 9.47
N ALA A 13 8.21 6.04 9.99
CA ALA A 13 7.87 4.64 10.25
C ALA A 13 7.86 3.79 8.96
N PHE A 14 7.30 4.33 7.87
CA PHE A 14 7.34 3.71 6.55
C PHE A 14 8.78 3.54 6.07
N ALA A 15 9.61 4.57 6.19
CA ALA A 15 11.01 4.51 5.77
C ALA A 15 11.80 3.47 6.57
N ALA A 16 11.56 3.37 7.88
CA ALA A 16 12.17 2.36 8.73
C ALA A 16 11.77 0.93 8.30
N ALA A 17 10.48 0.70 8.04
CA ALA A 17 9.98 -0.58 7.55
C ALA A 17 10.54 -0.94 6.16
N LEU A 18 10.56 0.03 5.24
CA LEU A 18 11.13 -0.14 3.90
C LEU A 18 12.62 -0.50 3.96
N ASN A 19 13.42 0.20 4.79
CA ASN A 19 14.83 -0.11 4.98
C ASN A 19 15.04 -1.52 5.55
N ALA A 20 14.24 -1.93 6.54
CA ALA A 20 14.32 -3.25 7.13
C ALA A 20 14.02 -4.35 6.10
N ALA A 21 12.96 -4.18 5.31
CA ALA A 21 12.59 -5.11 4.25
C ALA A 21 13.66 -5.19 3.14
N MET A 22 14.17 -4.04 2.69
CA MET A 22 15.25 -3.99 1.70
C MET A 22 16.51 -4.70 2.20
N LYS A 23 16.88 -4.49 3.46
CA LYS A 23 18.03 -5.15 4.08
C LYS A 23 17.84 -6.68 4.11
N ALA A 24 16.65 -7.16 4.45
CA ALA A 24 16.33 -8.59 4.44
C ALA A 24 16.45 -9.22 3.03
N ARG A 25 16.16 -8.43 1.99
CA ARG A 25 16.23 -8.83 0.57
C ARG A 25 17.57 -8.55 -0.10
N GLY A 26 18.52 -7.93 0.59
CA GLY A 26 19.81 -7.51 0.02
C GLY A 26 19.69 -6.39 -1.02
N LEU A 27 18.59 -5.63 -1.01
CA LEU A 27 18.32 -4.56 -1.96
C LEU A 27 18.85 -3.21 -1.49
N ARG A 28 19.16 -2.35 -2.46
CA ARG A 28 19.65 -0.97 -2.26
C ARG A 28 18.64 0.02 -2.86
N PRO A 29 18.68 1.31 -2.48
CA PRO A 29 17.74 2.31 -3.00
C PRO A 29 17.73 2.43 -4.53
N VAL A 30 18.87 2.15 -5.19
CA VAL A 30 18.96 2.13 -6.66
C VAL A 30 18.07 1.06 -7.29
N ASP A 31 17.80 -0.03 -6.58
CA ASP A 31 16.99 -1.14 -7.06
C ASP A 31 15.48 -0.81 -7.04
N LEU A 32 15.09 0.28 -6.37
CA LEU A 32 13.71 0.79 -6.36
C LEU A 32 13.40 1.72 -7.55
N ILE A 33 14.40 2.17 -8.30
CA ILE A 33 14.24 3.12 -9.42
C ILE A 33 13.16 2.68 -10.44
N PRO A 34 13.08 1.40 -10.84
CA PRO A 34 12.03 0.95 -11.77
C PRO A 34 10.61 1.19 -11.24
N ILE A 35 10.42 1.15 -9.93
CA ILE A 35 9.10 1.30 -9.28
C ILE A 35 8.70 2.77 -9.16
N THR A 36 9.66 3.71 -9.18
CA THR A 36 9.33 5.13 -8.99
C THR A 36 8.50 5.72 -10.14
N GLY A 37 8.43 5.04 -11.29
CA GLY A 37 7.73 5.53 -12.48
C GLY A 37 8.30 6.85 -13.02
N SER A 38 9.54 7.18 -12.65
CA SER A 38 10.17 8.45 -13.03
C SER A 38 10.67 8.41 -14.47
N ALA A 39 10.45 9.50 -15.22
CA ALA A 39 10.85 9.63 -16.62
C ALA A 39 12.38 9.56 -16.82
N THR A 40 13.17 9.87 -15.80
CA THR A 40 14.63 9.81 -15.84
C THR A 40 15.19 9.02 -14.66
N ARG A 41 16.36 8.40 -14.87
CA ARG A 41 17.08 7.67 -13.81
C ARG A 41 17.43 8.57 -12.62
N GLN A 42 17.81 9.82 -12.88
CA GLN A 42 18.15 10.77 -11.83
C GLN A 42 16.93 11.11 -10.96
N ALA A 43 15.77 11.36 -11.58
CA ALA A 43 14.53 11.61 -10.85
C ALA A 43 14.11 10.38 -10.04
N GLY A 44 14.26 9.17 -10.60
CA GLY A 44 13.96 7.93 -9.88
C GLY A 44 14.89 7.69 -8.71
N GLN A 45 16.18 7.98 -8.85
CA GLN A 45 17.13 7.87 -7.74
C GLN A 45 16.82 8.85 -6.61
N ALA A 46 16.46 10.10 -6.95
CA ALA A 46 16.06 11.10 -5.96
C ALA A 46 14.76 10.69 -5.23
N ALA A 47 13.77 10.16 -5.97
CA ALA A 47 12.53 9.67 -5.39
C ALA A 47 12.78 8.49 -4.43
N ALA A 48 13.54 7.47 -4.87
CA ALA A 48 13.88 6.32 -4.05
C ALA A 48 14.64 6.71 -2.78
N GLN A 49 15.61 7.63 -2.88
CA GLN A 49 16.31 8.16 -1.70
C GLN A 49 15.37 8.92 -0.76
N SER A 50 14.43 9.69 -1.31
CA SER A 50 13.45 10.43 -0.51
C SER A 50 12.50 9.50 0.26
N TRP A 51 12.09 8.38 -0.35
CA TRP A 51 11.28 7.36 0.31
C TRP A 51 12.03 6.66 1.44
N VAL A 52 13.27 6.23 1.16
CA VAL A 52 14.14 5.54 2.13
C VAL A 52 14.55 6.46 3.29
N ALA A 53 14.55 7.78 3.07
CA ALA A 53 14.81 8.78 4.10
C ALA A 53 13.56 9.30 4.82
N GLY A 54 12.36 8.83 4.47
CA GLY A 54 11.09 9.29 5.07
C GLY A 54 10.71 10.74 4.73
N LYS A 55 11.34 11.34 3.70
CA LYS A 55 11.08 12.73 3.29
C LYS A 55 9.84 12.86 2.40
N SER A 56 9.51 11.79 1.68
CA SER A 56 8.29 11.68 0.89
C SER A 56 7.75 10.26 0.96
N GLU A 57 6.53 10.07 0.46
CA GLU A 57 5.91 8.76 0.32
C GLU A 57 5.65 8.43 -1.15
N PRO A 58 5.61 7.14 -1.53
CA PRO A 58 5.16 6.71 -2.85
C PRO A 58 3.65 6.92 -3.01
N LEU A 59 3.18 6.92 -4.27
CA LEU A 59 1.77 6.77 -4.56
C LEU A 59 1.27 5.37 -4.15
N ARG A 60 -0.03 5.22 -3.89
CA ARG A 60 -0.64 3.95 -3.46
C ARG A 60 -0.28 2.75 -4.36
N ALA A 61 -0.40 2.91 -5.67
CA ALA A 61 -0.02 1.87 -6.63
C ALA A 61 1.45 1.45 -6.46
N LYS A 62 2.35 2.41 -6.18
CA LYS A 62 3.79 2.15 -6.01
C LYS A 62 4.12 1.46 -4.70
N VAL A 63 3.37 1.72 -3.62
CA VAL A 63 3.53 0.94 -2.37
C VAL A 63 3.15 -0.52 -2.58
N THR A 64 2.11 -0.80 -3.38
CA THR A 64 1.73 -2.20 -3.69
C THR A 64 2.82 -2.89 -4.50
N GLU A 65 3.38 -2.22 -5.52
CA GLU A 65 4.53 -2.72 -6.29
C GLU A 65 5.77 -2.94 -5.40
N LEU A 66 6.02 -2.07 -4.41
CA LEU A 66 7.11 -2.24 -3.44
C LEU A 66 6.89 -3.48 -2.56
N GLU A 67 5.67 -3.69 -2.05
CA GLU A 67 5.34 -4.87 -1.25
C GLU A 67 5.56 -6.16 -2.04
N GLN A 68 5.19 -6.19 -3.33
CA GLN A 68 5.46 -7.32 -4.21
C GLN A 68 6.95 -7.55 -4.47
N LEU A 69 7.72 -6.50 -4.80
CA LEU A 69 9.17 -6.60 -5.03
C LEU A 69 9.90 -7.14 -3.78
N LEU A 70 9.46 -6.69 -2.61
CA LEU A 70 10.05 -7.04 -1.33
C LEU A 70 9.52 -8.36 -0.75
N GLU A 71 8.61 -9.02 -1.47
CA GLU A 71 7.92 -10.26 -1.03
C GLU A 71 7.29 -10.10 0.37
N LEU A 72 6.64 -8.96 0.60
CA LEU A 72 5.93 -8.66 1.83
C LEU A 72 4.46 -9.02 1.72
N GLU A 73 3.86 -9.34 2.86
CA GLU A 73 2.42 -9.44 2.98
C GLU A 73 1.74 -8.14 2.55
N PRO A 74 0.59 -8.21 1.84
CA PRO A 74 -0.18 -7.03 1.48
C PRO A 74 -0.45 -6.14 2.69
N GLY A 75 -0.13 -4.88 2.55
CA GLY A 75 -0.33 -3.87 3.57
C GLY A 75 0.76 -3.80 4.65
N ALA A 76 1.84 -4.57 4.54
CA ALA A 76 2.98 -4.49 5.45
C ALA A 76 3.61 -3.08 5.47
N LEU A 77 3.69 -2.39 4.32
CA LEU A 77 4.20 -1.03 4.23
C LEU A 77 3.10 0.01 4.36
N SER A 78 1.94 -0.21 3.73
CA SER A 78 0.87 0.79 3.70
C SER A 78 0.26 1.11 5.07
N ARG A 79 0.29 0.17 6.03
CA ARG A 79 -0.13 0.43 7.43
C ARG A 79 0.67 1.55 8.10
N HIS A 80 1.95 1.69 7.76
CA HIS A 80 2.80 2.75 8.32
C HIS A 80 2.42 4.14 7.81
N LEU A 81 1.77 4.22 6.65
CA LEU A 81 1.25 5.44 6.05
C LEU A 81 -0.19 5.75 6.51
N GLY A 82 -0.72 4.98 7.47
CA GLY A 82 -2.09 5.15 7.98
C GLY A 82 -3.18 4.79 6.98
N TRP A 83 -2.84 4.05 5.92
CA TRP A 83 -3.85 3.60 4.94
C TRP A 83 -4.63 2.38 5.43
N LEU A 84 -4.05 1.64 6.37
CA LEU A 84 -4.64 0.50 7.07
C LEU A 84 -4.42 0.66 8.57
N PRO A 85 -5.37 0.24 9.42
CA PRO A 85 -5.16 0.24 10.88
C PRO A 85 -4.05 -0.75 11.27
N VAL A 86 -3.26 -0.38 12.29
CA VAL A 86 -2.19 -1.23 12.82
C VAL A 86 -2.82 -2.46 13.46
N GLY A 87 -2.47 -3.66 12.95
CA GLY A 87 -3.05 -4.92 13.40
C GLY A 87 -4.25 -5.40 12.57
N ALA A 88 -4.59 -4.72 11.46
CA ALA A 88 -5.47 -5.31 10.47
C ALA A 88 -4.91 -6.69 10.08
N PRO A 89 -5.67 -7.79 10.24
CA PRO A 89 -5.25 -9.07 9.72
C PRO A 89 -4.99 -8.93 8.21
N PRO A 90 -4.11 -9.75 7.61
CA PRO A 90 -4.16 -9.93 6.17
C PRO A 90 -5.63 -10.16 5.83
N ILE A 91 -6.18 -9.44 4.86
CA ILE A 91 -7.57 -9.64 4.45
C ILE A 91 -7.51 -10.68 3.33
N PRO A 92 -7.59 -12.00 3.62
CA PRO A 92 -7.79 -12.98 2.56
C PRO A 92 -9.22 -12.90 2.02
N ASP A 93 -10.15 -12.31 2.78
CA ASP A 93 -11.55 -12.23 2.41
C ASP A 93 -12.20 -10.93 2.89
N LEU A 94 -12.41 -10.02 1.95
CA LEU A 94 -13.08 -8.73 2.16
C LEU A 94 -14.52 -8.93 2.64
N GLU A 95 -15.18 -10.01 2.22
CA GLU A 95 -16.54 -10.36 2.65
C GLU A 95 -16.54 -10.65 4.16
N ALA A 96 -15.62 -11.50 4.62
CA ALA A 96 -15.47 -11.80 6.04
C ALA A 96 -15.20 -10.55 6.91
N ALA A 97 -14.43 -9.59 6.39
CA ALA A 97 -14.15 -8.34 7.09
C ALA A 97 -15.40 -7.45 7.23
N VAL A 98 -16.23 -7.37 6.20
CA VAL A 98 -17.50 -6.63 6.23
C VAL A 98 -18.49 -7.30 7.19
N LEU A 99 -18.59 -8.63 7.14
CA LEU A 99 -19.48 -9.39 8.02
C LEU A 99 -19.11 -9.23 9.50
N ALA A 100 -17.82 -9.12 9.81
CA ALA A 100 -17.31 -8.97 11.18
C ALA A 100 -17.36 -7.55 11.75
N ASP A 101 -17.66 -6.50 10.96
CA ASP A 101 -17.70 -5.12 11.46
C ASP A 101 -18.99 -4.86 12.24
N GLU A 102 -18.90 -4.77 13.57
CA GLU A 102 -20.02 -4.52 14.48
C GLU A 102 -20.61 -3.11 14.35
N ARG A 103 -19.92 -2.18 13.68
CA ARG A 103 -20.43 -0.82 13.45
C ARG A 103 -21.42 -0.76 12.29
N LEU A 104 -21.45 -1.79 11.46
CA LEU A 104 -22.39 -1.92 10.35
C LEU A 104 -23.61 -2.72 10.79
N SER A 105 -24.80 -2.20 10.53
CA SER A 105 -26.02 -3.00 10.61
C SER A 105 -26.03 -4.08 9.52
N GLU A 106 -26.85 -5.12 9.70
CA GLU A 106 -27.02 -6.17 8.69
C GLU A 106 -27.43 -5.61 7.32
N ASP A 107 -28.34 -4.64 7.28
CA ASP A 107 -28.73 -3.96 6.04
C ASP A 107 -27.55 -3.22 5.38
N GLN A 108 -26.69 -2.59 6.17
CA GLN A 108 -25.49 -1.90 5.68
C GLN A 108 -24.46 -2.89 5.14
N LYS A 109 -24.30 -4.05 5.78
CA LYS A 109 -23.42 -5.13 5.29
C LYS A 109 -23.91 -5.64 3.94
N VAL A 110 -25.22 -5.87 3.77
CA VAL A 110 -25.81 -6.30 2.49
C VAL A 110 -25.53 -5.27 1.39
N ILE A 111 -25.71 -3.98 1.66
CA ILE A 111 -25.45 -2.90 0.69
C ILE A 111 -23.97 -2.88 0.29
N VAL A 112 -23.07 -2.92 1.27
CA VAL A 112 -21.62 -2.86 1.03
C VAL A 112 -21.14 -4.07 0.23
N LEU A 113 -21.57 -5.28 0.59
CA LEU A 113 -21.24 -6.50 -0.15
C LEU A 113 -21.77 -6.44 -1.58
N GLY A 114 -23.03 -6.01 -1.78
CA GLY A 114 -23.61 -5.85 -3.11
C GLY A 114 -22.82 -4.89 -4.01
N ILE A 115 -22.39 -3.75 -3.47
CA ILE A 115 -21.54 -2.78 -4.19
C ILE A 115 -20.19 -3.40 -4.55
N ILE A 116 -19.56 -4.12 -3.61
CA ILE A 116 -18.27 -4.79 -3.83
C ILE A 116 -18.39 -5.84 -4.94
N THR A 117 -19.40 -6.70 -4.88
CA THR A 117 -19.64 -7.75 -5.90
C THR A 117 -19.87 -7.14 -7.27
N GLN A 118 -20.62 -6.03 -7.35
CA GLN A 118 -20.85 -5.32 -8.61
C GLN A 118 -19.53 -4.75 -9.19
N PHE A 119 -18.68 -4.15 -8.36
CA PHE A 119 -17.40 -3.58 -8.80
C PHE A 119 -16.37 -4.65 -9.20
N LEU A 120 -16.38 -5.81 -8.54
CA LEU A 120 -15.46 -6.92 -8.85
C LEU A 120 -15.94 -7.76 -10.04
N GLY A 121 -17.24 -7.89 -10.26
CA GLY A 121 -17.81 -8.57 -11.42
C GLY A 121 -17.45 -7.89 -12.75
N ASP A 122 -17.36 -6.56 -12.76
CA ASP A 122 -17.04 -5.75 -13.95
C ASP A 122 -15.57 -5.86 -14.42
N GLN A 123 -14.68 -6.49 -13.65
CA GLN A 123 -13.27 -6.70 -14.02
C GLN A 123 -13.03 -8.02 -14.79
N THR A 124 -14.07 -8.83 -15.05
CA THR A 124 -13.93 -10.16 -15.66
C THR A 124 -14.41 -10.29 -17.10
N VAL A 125 -14.75 -9.17 -17.77
CA VAL A 125 -15.09 -9.18 -19.20
C VAL A 125 -14.33 -8.08 -19.94
N SER A 126 -13.15 -8.45 -20.44
CA SER A 126 -12.58 -7.90 -21.68
C SER A 126 -11.76 -9.01 -22.32
N ASP A 127 -12.36 -9.64 -23.33
CA ASP A 127 -11.66 -10.37 -24.39
C ASP A 127 -10.75 -9.43 -25.20
#